data_AF-A0A7Y3BV47-F1
#
_entry.id   AF-A0A7Y3BV47-F1
#
_cell.length_a   1.000
_cell.length_b   1.000
_cell.length_c   1.000
_cell.angle_alpha   90.00
_cell.angle_beta   90.00
_cell.angle_gamma   90.00
#
_symmetry.space_group_name_H-M   'P 1'
#
loop_
_entity.id
_entity.type
_entity.pdbx_description
1 polymer ?
#
loop_
_entity_poly.entity_id
_entity_poly.type
_entity_poly.pdbx_seq_one_letter_code
_entity_poly.pdbx_strand_id
1 'polypeptide(L)'
;MDVKTEEERWAVWMVQARRFAERENFPDAVARMKLVRDSVQKAVGQATGANERMRLEVRLARANEQLEQMRLQYEDWHSKIAARRQHTIDQAAEEMARPLPVTSD
;
A
#
# COMPACT_ATOMS: atom_id res chain seq x y z
N MET A 1 -10.91 -24.01 -11.92
CA MET A 1 -9.61 -23.80 -11.24
C MET A 1 -9.82 -24.21 -9.80
N ASP A 2 -8.91 -24.99 -9.21
CA ASP A 2 -9.08 -25.50 -7.84
C ASP A 2 -8.93 -24.36 -6.82
N VAL A 3 -9.89 -24.26 -5.90
CA VAL A 3 -9.92 -23.23 -4.85
C VAL A 3 -8.71 -23.34 -3.92
N LYS A 4 -8.18 -24.56 -3.71
CA LYS A 4 -6.97 -24.74 -2.90
C LYS A 4 -5.75 -24.06 -3.55
N THR A 5 -5.59 -24.21 -4.85
CA THR A 5 -4.51 -23.55 -5.61
C THR A 5 -4.66 -22.03 -5.60
N GLU A 6 -5.89 -21.52 -5.65
CA GLU A 6 -6.17 -20.09 -5.50
C GLU A 6 -5.81 -19.58 -4.10
N GLU A 7 -6.17 -20.31 -3.04
CA GLU A 7 -5.84 -19.94 -1.66
C GLU A 7 -4.32 -19.86 -1.42
N GLU A 8 -3.55 -20.81 -1.93
CA GLU A 8 -2.08 -20.78 -1.88
C GLU A 8 -1.51 -19.56 -2.60
N ARG A 9 -2.05 -19.26 -3.79
CA ARG A 9 -1.65 -18.09 -4.58
C ARG A 9 -1.94 -16.79 -3.83
N TRP A 10 -3.11 -16.67 -3.21
CA TRP A 10 -3.46 -15.50 -2.40
C TRP A 10 -2.51 -15.35 -1.21
N ALA A 11 -2.15 -16.45 -0.55
CA ALA A 11 -1.19 -16.43 0.55
C ALA A 11 0.19 -15.91 0.12
N VAL A 12 0.70 -16.39 -1.02
CA VAL A 12 1.96 -15.90 -1.59
C VAL A 12 1.89 -14.40 -1.89
N TRP A 13 0.80 -13.94 -2.50
CA TRP A 13 0.63 -12.51 -2.81
C TRP A 13 0.50 -11.65 -1.55
N MET A 14 -0.19 -12.11 -0.51
CA MET A 14 -0.24 -11.40 0.78
C MET A 14 1.15 -11.26 1.40
N VAL A 15 1.97 -12.31 1.37
CA VAL A 15 3.37 -12.24 1.85
C VAL A 15 4.19 -11.25 1.01
N GLN A 16 4.01 -11.23 -0.31
CA GLN A 16 4.68 -10.27 -1.18
C GLN A 16 4.25 -8.82 -0.86
N ALA A 17 2.95 -8.57 -0.69
CA ALA A 17 2.42 -7.26 -0.33
C ALA A 17 3.05 -6.75 0.98
N ARG A 18 3.11 -7.62 2.00
CA ARG A 18 3.75 -7.30 3.27
C ARG A 18 5.24 -6.98 3.12
N ARG A 19 6.00 -7.78 2.35
CA ARG A 19 7.43 -7.53 2.11
C ARG A 19 7.68 -6.22 1.35
N PHE A 20 6.75 -5.80 0.49
CA PHE A 20 6.84 -4.49 -0.15
C PHE A 20 6.62 -3.37 0.88
N ALA A 21 5.59 -3.49 1.73
CA ALA A 21 5.32 -2.52 2.80
C ALA A 21 6.49 -2.41 3.79
N GLU A 22 7.12 -3.53 4.19
CA GLU A 22 8.31 -3.56 5.06
C GLU A 22 9.52 -2.80 4.46
N ARG A 23 9.55 -2.63 3.14
CA ARG A 23 10.59 -1.88 2.42
C ARG A 23 10.13 -0.47 2.03
N GLU A 24 9.02 0.00 2.61
CA GLU A 24 8.34 1.25 2.24
C GLU A 24 7.96 1.36 0.75
N ASN A 25 7.95 0.24 0.03
CA ASN A 25 7.44 0.18 -1.34
C ASN A 25 5.91 0.01 -1.32
N PHE A 26 5.24 1.02 -0.76
CA PHE A 26 3.81 1.03 -0.57
C PHE A 26 2.99 0.97 -1.88
N PRO A 27 3.41 1.60 -3.00
CA PRO A 27 2.71 1.44 -4.27
C PRO A 27 2.60 -0.04 -4.71
N ASP A 28 3.70 -0.79 -4.64
CA ASP A 28 3.70 -2.21 -5.00
C ASP A 28 2.96 -3.07 -3.96
N ALA A 29 3.03 -2.70 -2.67
CA ALA A 29 2.26 -3.35 -1.61
C ALA A 29 0.75 -3.25 -1.88
N VAL A 30 0.26 -2.03 -2.13
CA VAL A 30 -1.15 -1.75 -2.44
C VAL A 30 -1.58 -2.45 -3.72
N ALA A 31 -0.77 -2.39 -4.78
CA ALA A 31 -1.07 -3.07 -6.05
C ALA A 31 -1.19 -4.59 -5.86
N ARG A 32 -0.27 -5.19 -5.10
CA ARG A 32 -0.30 -6.63 -4.80
C ARG A 32 -1.52 -7.02 -3.96
N MET A 33 -1.89 -6.20 -2.98
CA MET A 33 -3.08 -6.47 -2.15
C MET A 33 -4.39 -6.30 -2.93
N LYS A 34 -4.46 -5.38 -3.90
CA LYS A 34 -5.58 -5.29 -4.86
C LYS A 34 -5.75 -6.58 -5.66
N LEU A 35 -4.65 -7.21 -6.12
CA LEU A 35 -4.73 -8.49 -6.83
C LEU A 35 -5.34 -9.61 -5.98
N VAL A 36 -4.97 -9.67 -4.69
CA VAL A 36 -5.59 -10.62 -3.75
C VAL A 36 -7.09 -10.36 -3.64
N ARG A 37 -7.47 -9.11 -3.37
CA ARG A 37 -8.88 -8.69 -3.24
C ARG A 37 -9.69 -9.05 -4.47
N ASP A 38 -9.20 -8.70 -5.66
CA ASP A 38 -9.89 -8.95 -6.93
C ASP A 38 -10.04 -10.45 -7.22
N SER A 39 -9.02 -11.25 -6.91
CA SER A 39 -9.07 -12.71 -7.09
C SER A 39 -10.05 -13.38 -6.14
N VAL A 40 -10.08 -12.97 -4.87
CA VAL A 40 -11.06 -13.46 -3.89
C VAL A 40 -12.48 -13.05 -4.27
N GLN A 41 -12.67 -11.79 -4.71
CA GLN A 41 -13.97 -11.30 -5.17
C GLN A 41 -14.49 -12.11 -6.37
N LYS A 42 -13.61 -12.45 -7.31
CA LYS A 42 -13.94 -13.35 -8.42
C LYS A 42 -14.35 -14.74 -7.93
N ALA A 43 -13.62 -15.30 -6.97
CA ALA A 43 -13.94 -16.60 -6.39
C ALA A 43 -15.31 -16.60 -5.68
N VAL A 44 -15.65 -15.53 -4.94
CA VAL A 44 -17.00 -15.35 -4.35
C VAL A 44 -18.09 -15.43 -5.42
N GLY A 45 -17.89 -14.75 -6.55
CA GLY A 45 -18.84 -14.76 -7.68
C GLY A 45 -18.96 -16.11 -8.40
N GLN A 46 -17.96 -16.98 -8.26
CA GLN A 46 -17.94 -18.32 -8.86
C GLN A 46 -18.37 -19.43 -7.90
N ALA A 47 -18.46 -19.14 -6.60
CA ALA A 47 -18.83 -20.11 -5.58
C ALA A 47 -20.25 -20.64 -5.80
N THR A 48 -20.40 -21.96 -5.87
CA THR A 48 -21.69 -22.63 -6.09
C THR A 48 -22.33 -23.06 -4.77
N GLY A 49 -21.55 -23.26 -3.70
CA GLY A 49 -22.04 -23.64 -2.38
C GLY A 49 -22.18 -22.46 -1.42
N ALA A 50 -23.26 -22.43 -0.61
CA ALA A 50 -23.47 -21.38 0.39
C ALA A 50 -22.34 -21.30 1.43
N ASN A 51 -21.87 -22.46 1.92
CA ASN A 51 -20.78 -22.53 2.89
C ASN A 51 -19.44 -22.06 2.31
N GLU A 52 -19.17 -22.39 1.05
CA GLU A 52 -17.97 -21.95 0.33
C GLU A 52 -18.02 -20.42 0.12
N ARG A 53 -19.15 -19.90 -0.36
CA ARG A 53 -19.36 -18.47 -0.55
C ARG A 53 -19.15 -17.70 0.75
N MET A 54 -19.75 -18.15 1.85
CA MET A 54 -19.59 -17.50 3.16
C MET A 54 -18.12 -17.48 3.62
N ARG A 55 -17.36 -18.57 3.40
CA ARG A 55 -15.92 -18.60 3.71
C ARG A 55 -15.12 -17.61 2.86
N LEU A 56 -15.46 -17.49 1.58
CA LEU A 56 -14.80 -16.56 0.65
C LEU A 56 -15.17 -15.10 0.95
N GLU A 57 -16.40 -14.81 1.38
CA GLU A 57 -16.82 -13.47 1.81
C GLU A 57 -16.06 -13.01 3.05
N VAL A 58 -15.85 -13.89 4.04
CA VAL A 58 -15.00 -13.58 5.21
C VAL A 58 -13.57 -13.26 4.79
N ARG A 59 -13.02 -14.00 3.83
CA ARG A 59 -11.68 -13.71 3.28
C ARG A 59 -11.65 -12.38 2.53
N LEU A 60 -12.69 -12.08 1.76
CA LEU A 60 -12.81 -10.81 1.03
C LEU A 60 -12.84 -9.63 2.00
N ALA A 61 -13.59 -9.74 3.09
CA ALA A 61 -13.63 -8.73 4.14
C ALA A 61 -12.25 -8.47 4.74
N ARG A 62 -11.51 -9.52 5.09
CA ARG A 62 -10.12 -9.41 5.59
C ARG A 62 -9.17 -8.80 4.55
N ALA A 63 -9.32 -9.18 3.27
CA ALA A 63 -8.50 -8.62 2.21
C ALA A 63 -8.76 -7.11 2.01
N ASN A 64 -10.01 -6.67 2.14
CA ASN A 64 -10.38 -5.26 2.11
C ASN A 64 -9.80 -4.49 3.30
N GLU A 65 -9.89 -5.03 4.51
CA GLU A 65 -9.32 -4.42 5.71
C GLU A 65 -7.81 -4.23 5.57
N GLN A 66 -7.08 -5.27 5.15
CA GLN A 66 -5.63 -5.19 4.93
C GLN A 66 -5.27 -4.20 3.81
N LEU A 67 -6.04 -4.17 2.72
CA LEU A 67 -5.84 -3.20 1.65
C LEU A 67 -6.00 -1.77 2.15
N GLU A 68 -7.01 -1.51 2.98
CA GLU A 68 -7.25 -0.18 3.53
C GLU A 68 -6.13 0.24 4.50
N GLN A 69 -5.69 -0.67 5.36
CA GLN A 69 -4.52 -0.42 6.22
C GLN A 69 -3.27 -0.05 5.41
N MET A 70 -2.99 -0.77 4.32
CA MET A 70 -1.84 -0.46 3.45
C MET A 70 -1.99 0.88 2.72
N ARG A 71 -3.22 1.27 2.35
CA ARG A 71 -3.49 2.59 1.76
C ARG A 71 -3.24 3.71 2.75
N LEU A 72 -3.70 3.57 3.99
CA LEU A 72 -3.44 4.55 5.04
C LEU A 72 -1.94 4.69 5.32
N GLN A 73 -1.18 3.59 5.35
CA GLN A 73 0.27 3.63 5.46
C GLN A 73 0.93 4.33 4.28
N TYR A 74 0.44 4.08 3.06
CA TYR A 74 0.91 4.77 1.86
C TYR A 74 0.68 6.28 1.93
N GLU A 75 -0.52 6.71 2.33
CA GLU A 75 -0.89 8.12 2.44
C GLU A 75 -0.07 8.85 3.51
N ASP A 76 0.15 8.22 4.66
CA ASP A 76 1.02 8.75 5.71
C ASP A 76 2.47 8.88 5.24
N TRP A 77 3.02 7.83 4.62
CA TRP A 77 4.37 7.87 4.04
C TRP A 77 4.49 8.96 2.96
N HIS A 78 3.53 9.05 2.05
CA HIS A 78 3.52 10.04 0.98
C HIS A 78 3.46 11.47 1.54
N SER A 79 2.66 11.70 2.57
CA SER A 79 2.54 12.99 3.25
C SER A 79 3.86 13.40 3.91
N LYS A 80 4.56 12.45 4.56
CA LYS A 80 5.90 12.69 5.14
C LYS A 80 6.94 13.07 4.09
N ILE A 81 6.94 12.41 2.95
CA ILE A 81 7.85 12.75 1.83
C ILE A 81 7.54 14.14 1.28
N ALA A 82 6.26 14.48 1.11
CA ALA A 82 5.85 15.81 0.67
C ALA A 82 6.28 16.91 1.66
N ALA A 83 6.05 16.70 2.96
CA ALA A 83 6.48 17.63 4.01
C ALA A 83 8.00 17.83 4.03
N ARG A 84 8.78 16.75 3.88
CA ARG A 84 10.25 16.84 3.80
C ARG A 84 10.70 17.66 2.59
N ARG A 85 10.09 17.44 1.43
CA ARG A 85 10.40 18.22 0.21
C ARG A 85 10.09 19.70 0.39
N GLN A 86 8.93 20.01 1.00
CA GLN A 86 8.56 21.39 1.28
C GLN A 86 9.56 22.06 2.23
N HIS A 87 9.96 21.38 3.31
CA HIS A 87 10.95 21.90 4.25
C HIS A 87 12.29 22.25 3.56
N THR A 88 12.77 21.40 2.65
CA THR A 88 13.99 21.70 1.87
C THR A 88 13.82 22.92 0.95
N ILE A 89 12.64 23.09 0.34
CA ILE A 89 12.35 24.26 -0.49
C ILE A 89 12.34 25.54 0.36
N ASP A 90 11.69 25.49 1.53
CA ASP A 90 11.60 26.64 2.45
C ASP A 90 12.98 27.04 2.95
N GLN A 91 13.82 26.08 3.34
CA GLN A 91 15.22 26.34 3.74
C GLN A 91 16.04 26.98 2.62
N ALA A 92 15.90 26.49 1.39
CA ALA A 92 16.60 27.08 0.25
C ALA A 92 16.12 28.52 -0.01
N ALA A 93 14.82 28.79 0.13
CA ALA A 93 14.28 30.14 -0.01
C ALA A 93 14.82 31.09 1.08
N GLU A 94 14.93 30.63 2.33
CA GLU A 94 15.54 31.38 3.43
C GLU A 94 17.02 31.68 3.19
N GLU A 95 17.79 30.70 2.69
CA GLU A 95 19.20 30.89 2.33
C GLU A 95 19.36 31.91 1.20
N MET A 96 18.55 31.82 0.15
CA MET A 96 18.57 32.76 -0.97
C MET A 96 18.14 34.18 -0.58
N ALA A 97 17.31 34.32 0.46
CA ALA A 97 16.92 35.60 1.03
C ALA A 97 17.99 36.21 1.95
N ARG A 98 19.00 35.42 2.38
CA ARG A 98 20.06 35.90 3.26
C ARG A 98 21.01 36.82 2.48
N PRO A 99 21.30 38.04 2.96
CA PRO A 99 22.27 38.91 2.31
C PRO A 99 23.64 38.25 2.28
N LEU A 100 24.37 38.43 1.17
CA LEU A 100 25.72 37.88 1.01
C LEU A 100 26.63 38.43 2.13
N PRO A 101 27.49 37.58 2.73
CA PRO A 101 28.41 38.04 3.75
C PRO A 101 29.36 39.08 3.13
N VAL A 102 29.35 40.29 3.68
CA VAL A 102 30.30 41.34 3.30
C VAL A 102 31.61 41.01 3.99
N THR A 103 32.60 40.52 3.25
CA THR A 103 33.97 40.39 3.74
C THR A 103 34.60 41.79 3.73
N SER A 104 34.79 42.37 4.90
CA SER A 104 35.64 43.55 5.07
C SER A 104 37.10 43.10 5.04
N ASP A 105 37.84 43.51 3.99
CA ASP A 105 39.30 43.42 3.94
C ASP A 105 39.96 44.38 4.94
#